data_AF-A0A5D8QDR1-F1
#
_entry.id   AF-A0A5D8QDR1-F1
#
_cell.length_a   1.000
_cell.length_b   1.000
_cell.length_c   1.000
_cell.angle_alpha   90.00
_cell.angle_beta   90.00
_cell.angle_gamma   90.00
#
_symmetry.space_group_name_H-M   'P 1'
#
loop_
_entity.id
_entity.type
_entity.pdbx_description
1 polymer ?
#
loop_
_entity_poly.entity_id
_entity_poly.type
_entity_poly.pdbx_seq_one_letter_code
_entity_poly.pdbx_strand_id
1 'polypeptide(L)'
;MEERPGQLWSDVKGNINQVYSRVLTGIGFANDKIGFLCFRYESADFTPAICRTQDGWITWKKVSITLPSKFDGYGITPLSPAFDGLHDTLPLLLYREDGTNFIIYLTSNDYGKTWTYDETSQSS
;
A
#
# COMPACT_ATOMS: atom_id res chain seq x y z
N MET A 1 21.96 28.06 -16.57
CA MET A 1 22.37 26.68 -16.26
C MET A 1 21.08 25.88 -16.32
N GLU A 2 20.93 25.04 -17.33
CA GLU A 2 19.68 24.32 -17.61
C GLU A 2 19.76 22.95 -16.93
N GLU A 3 18.88 22.69 -15.96
CA GLU A 3 18.81 21.39 -15.30
C GLU A 3 18.25 20.35 -16.27
N ARG A 4 18.96 19.23 -16.44
CA ARG A 4 18.48 18.11 -17.25
C ARG A 4 17.64 17.17 -16.38
N PRO A 5 16.35 16.96 -16.68
CA PRO A 5 15.53 15.99 -15.96
C PRO A 5 16.13 14.59 -16.09
N GLY A 6 16.35 13.88 -14.97
CA GLY A 6 16.72 12.46 -14.95
C GLY A 6 18.17 12.12 -14.59
N GLN A 7 19.01 13.10 -14.20
CA GLN A 7 20.43 12.87 -13.92
C GLN A 7 20.80 12.74 -12.43
N LEU A 8 19.82 12.64 -11.52
CA LEU A 8 20.06 12.55 -10.07
C LEU A 8 19.36 11.31 -9.49
N TRP A 9 19.93 10.14 -9.77
CA TRP A 9 19.60 8.92 -9.02
C TRP A 9 20.80 8.59 -8.13
N SER A 10 20.54 8.40 -6.85
CA SER A 10 21.51 7.87 -5.89
C SER A 10 20.88 6.68 -5.19
N ASP A 11 21.68 5.68 -4.88
CA ASP A 11 21.20 4.55 -4.08
C ASP A 11 20.61 5.05 -2.76
N VAL A 12 19.39 4.61 -2.46
CA VAL A 12 18.77 4.83 -1.16
C VAL A 12 19.40 3.89 -0.14
N LYS A 13 19.56 4.35 1.10
CA LYS A 13 20.13 3.51 2.18
C LYS A 13 19.26 2.30 2.51
N GLY A 14 17.95 2.40 2.31
CA GLY A 14 17.03 1.31 2.60
C GLY A 14 16.98 0.26 1.50
N ASN A 15 16.82 -1.00 1.91
CA ASN A 15 16.72 -2.13 0.99
C ASN A 15 15.42 -2.91 1.21
N ILE A 16 14.39 -2.58 0.42
CA ILE A 16 13.09 -3.26 0.50
C ILE A 16 13.19 -4.76 0.17
N ASN A 17 14.15 -5.17 -0.66
CA ASN A 17 14.30 -6.58 -1.04
C ASN A 17 14.67 -7.50 0.14
N GLN A 18 15.25 -6.95 1.20
CA GLN A 18 15.52 -7.69 2.44
C GLN A 18 14.26 -7.91 3.29
N VAL A 19 13.20 -7.14 3.05
CA VAL A 19 11.92 -7.22 3.78
C VAL A 19 10.86 -7.95 2.96
N TYR A 20 10.71 -7.58 1.68
CA TYR A 20 9.78 -8.21 0.75
C TYR A 20 10.17 -7.92 -0.72
N SER A 21 10.73 -8.92 -1.39
CA SER A 21 11.23 -8.86 -2.77
C SER A 21 10.21 -9.42 -3.77
N ARG A 22 9.10 -8.72 -3.98
CA ARG A 22 8.01 -9.14 -4.88
C ARG A 22 7.55 -8.03 -5.81
N VAL A 23 6.55 -8.32 -6.65
CA VAL A 23 6.02 -7.41 -7.66
C VAL A 23 5.31 -6.22 -7.00
N LEU A 24 5.85 -5.01 -7.21
CA LEU A 24 5.22 -3.76 -6.78
C LEU A 24 3.97 -3.47 -7.63
N THR A 25 2.90 -3.05 -6.95
CA THR A 25 1.61 -2.67 -7.54
C THR A 25 1.23 -1.23 -7.20
N GLY A 26 1.85 -0.64 -6.18
CA GLY A 26 1.58 0.73 -5.80
C GLY A 26 2.64 1.32 -4.88
N ILE A 27 2.69 2.65 -4.88
CA ILE A 27 3.52 3.46 -4.00
C ILE A 27 2.71 4.67 -3.55
N GLY A 28 2.91 5.12 -2.32
CA GLY A 28 2.30 6.35 -1.82
C GLY A 28 3.13 6.99 -0.72
N PHE A 29 3.03 8.31 -0.64
CA PHE A 29 3.84 9.17 0.21
C PHE A 29 2.90 9.98 1.09
N ALA A 30 2.88 9.71 2.39
CA ALA A 30 2.08 10.50 3.33
C ALA A 30 2.80 11.81 3.69
N ASN A 31 4.14 11.78 3.72
CA ASN A 31 5.01 12.95 3.86
C ASN A 31 6.45 12.57 3.47
N ASP A 32 7.42 13.42 3.81
CA ASP A 32 8.86 13.24 3.53
C ASP A 32 9.48 12.01 4.21
N LYS A 33 8.85 11.48 5.27
CA LYS A 33 9.37 10.35 6.07
C LYS A 33 8.54 9.07 5.94
N ILE A 34 7.22 9.23 5.79
CA ILE A 34 6.24 8.15 5.80
C ILE A 34 5.82 7.82 4.38
N GLY A 35 6.01 6.55 4.01
CA GLY A 35 5.73 6.05 2.68
C GLY A 35 5.37 4.58 2.70
N PHE A 36 4.76 4.14 1.61
CA PHE A 36 4.18 2.81 1.47
C PHE A 36 4.61 2.19 0.14
N LEU A 37 4.88 0.89 0.18
CA LEU A 37 5.06 0.04 -0.98
C LEU A 37 4.04 -1.08 -0.91
N CYS A 38 3.24 -1.20 -1.97
CA CYS A 38 2.18 -2.17 -2.11
C CYS A 38 2.59 -3.22 -3.15
N PHE A 39 2.24 -4.47 -2.89
CA PHE A 39 2.67 -5.59 -3.70
C PHE A 39 1.50 -6.48 -4.10
N ARG A 40 1.66 -7.17 -5.23
CA ARG A 40 0.69 -8.14 -5.71
C ARG A 40 0.48 -9.27 -4.69
N TYR A 41 -0.76 -9.73 -4.57
CA TYR A 41 -1.08 -10.96 -3.85
C TYR A 41 -0.37 -12.16 -4.49
N GLU A 42 0.26 -12.99 -3.65
CA GLU A 42 0.88 -14.25 -4.06
C GLU A 42 0.57 -15.41 -3.09
N SER A 43 0.32 -15.11 -1.81
CA SER A 43 0.05 -16.10 -0.77
C SER A 43 -0.69 -15.48 0.42
N ALA A 44 -1.35 -16.32 1.23
CA ALA A 44 -2.05 -15.88 2.44
C ALA A 44 -1.14 -15.43 3.60
N ASP A 45 0.14 -15.82 3.63
CA ASP A 45 1.07 -15.54 4.73
C ASP A 45 1.35 -14.04 4.94
N PHE A 46 1.12 -13.21 3.91
CA PHE A 46 1.28 -11.77 3.98
C PHE A 46 0.29 -11.10 3.02
N THR A 47 -0.91 -10.84 3.52
CA THR A 47 -2.00 -10.21 2.77
C THR A 47 -2.79 -9.24 3.65
N PRO A 48 -3.15 -8.04 3.16
CA PRO A 48 -2.59 -7.41 1.96
C PRO A 48 -1.09 -7.15 2.11
N ALA A 49 -0.31 -7.39 1.06
CA ALA A 49 1.14 -7.26 1.09
C ALA A 49 1.57 -5.78 1.01
N ILE A 50 1.75 -5.14 2.17
CA ILE A 50 2.08 -3.70 2.27
C ILE A 50 3.28 -3.52 3.19
N CYS A 51 4.30 -2.81 2.72
CA CYS A 51 5.43 -2.36 3.54
C CYS A 51 5.35 -0.84 3.76
N ARG A 52 5.69 -0.40 4.97
CA ARG A 52 5.68 1.01 5.38
C ARG A 52 7.05 1.43 5.89
N THR A 53 7.49 2.63 5.49
CA THR A 53 8.63 3.36 6.06
C THR A 53 8.14 4.48 6.97
N GLN A 54 8.95 4.87 7.95
CA GLN A 54 8.71 6.04 8.81
C GLN A 54 9.94 6.93 8.99
N ASP A 55 11.05 6.60 8.34
CA ASP A 55 12.36 7.25 8.54
C ASP A 55 12.98 7.71 7.22
N GLY A 56 12.14 8.01 6.22
CA GLY A 56 12.61 8.52 4.94
C GLY A 56 13.31 7.45 4.11
N TRP A 57 12.64 6.31 3.92
CA TRP A 57 13.05 5.24 3.00
C TRP A 57 14.28 4.46 3.45
N ILE A 58 14.63 4.52 4.74
CA ILE A 58 15.80 3.83 5.31
C ILE A 58 15.38 2.44 5.81
N THR A 59 14.30 2.34 6.58
CA THR A 59 13.78 1.06 7.09
C THR A 59 12.36 0.80 6.67
N TRP A 60 12.04 -0.48 6.47
CA TRP A 60 10.73 -0.95 6.02
C TRP A 60 10.16 -1.98 6.99
N LYS A 61 8.86 -1.90 7.23
CA LYS A 61 8.13 -2.87 8.06
C LYS A 61 6.85 -3.32 7.37
N LYS A 62 6.53 -4.61 7.48
CA LYS A 62 5.24 -5.16 7.02
C LYS A 62 4.11 -4.54 7.83
N VAL A 63 3.03 -4.16 7.15
CA VAL A 63 1.79 -3.67 7.77
C VAL A 63 0.82 -4.83 7.88
N SER A 64 0.19 -4.97 9.05
CA SER A 64 -0.91 -5.91 9.26
C SER A 64 -2.21 -5.14 9.18
N ILE A 65 -3.10 -5.54 8.28
CA ILE A 65 -4.45 -4.99 8.15
C ILE A 65 -5.43 -6.14 8.27
N THR A 66 -6.38 -6.02 9.20
CA THR A 66 -7.47 -6.98 9.34
C THR A 66 -8.66 -6.48 8.55
N LEU A 67 -9.16 -7.32 7.64
CA LEU A 67 -10.38 -7.06 6.88
C LEU A 67 -11.57 -7.84 7.50
N PRO A 68 -12.81 -7.39 7.26
CA PRO A 68 -14.00 -8.16 7.60
C PRO A 68 -14.00 -9.56 6.96
N SER A 69 -14.49 -10.57 7.68
CA SER A 69 -14.50 -11.98 7.24
C SER A 69 -15.33 -12.24 5.97
N LYS A 70 -16.22 -11.32 5.57
CA LYS A 70 -16.92 -11.42 4.28
C LYS A 70 -15.96 -11.38 3.08
N PHE A 71 -14.74 -10.90 3.27
CA PHE A 71 -13.67 -10.90 2.27
C PHE A 71 -12.74 -12.12 2.37
N ASP A 72 -13.05 -13.08 3.24
CA ASP A 72 -12.31 -14.34 3.29
C ASP A 72 -12.42 -15.07 1.95
N GLY A 73 -11.32 -15.72 1.55
CA GLY A 73 -11.20 -16.44 0.29
C GLY A 73 -10.97 -15.56 -0.96
N TYR A 74 -10.90 -14.22 -0.83
CA TYR A 74 -10.41 -13.37 -1.91
C TYR A 74 -8.88 -13.26 -1.89
N GLY A 75 -8.26 -13.25 -3.08
CA GLY A 75 -6.93 -12.68 -3.25
C GLY A 75 -7.01 -11.16 -3.13
N ILE A 76 -6.11 -10.56 -2.37
CA ILE A 76 -6.18 -9.12 -2.04
C ILE A 76 -4.88 -8.45 -2.47
N THR A 77 -4.93 -7.67 -3.54
CA THR A 77 -3.81 -6.87 -4.03
C THR A 77 -3.99 -5.40 -3.66
N PRO A 78 -3.20 -4.84 -2.73
CA PRO A 78 -3.18 -3.41 -2.48
C PRO A 78 -2.66 -2.63 -3.71
N LEU A 79 -3.29 -1.50 -3.99
CA LEU A 79 -2.88 -0.55 -5.04
C LEU A 79 -2.20 0.67 -4.41
N SER A 80 -1.93 1.73 -5.19
CA SER A 80 -1.29 2.94 -4.68
C SER A 80 -2.19 3.66 -3.67
N PRO A 81 -1.73 3.87 -2.42
CA PRO A 81 -2.45 4.71 -1.47
C PRO A 81 -2.32 6.18 -1.86
N ALA A 82 -3.40 6.94 -1.65
CA ALA A 82 -3.44 8.38 -1.86
C ALA A 82 -3.51 9.09 -0.51
N PHE A 83 -2.72 10.16 -0.37
CA PHE A 83 -2.62 10.94 0.84
C PHE A 83 -2.93 12.40 0.53
N ASP A 84 -3.93 12.95 1.21
CA ASP A 84 -4.27 14.38 1.16
C ASP A 84 -4.16 15.06 2.54
N GLY A 85 -3.82 14.28 3.58
CA GLY A 85 -3.65 14.75 4.95
C GLY A 85 -4.96 14.92 5.74
N LEU A 86 -6.11 14.64 5.13
CA LEU A 86 -7.43 14.71 5.76
C LEU A 86 -8.17 13.37 5.70
N HIS A 87 -8.13 12.69 4.56
CA HIS A 87 -8.80 11.42 4.27
C HIS A 87 -7.89 10.56 3.38
N ASP A 88 -6.87 9.96 3.99
CA ASP A 88 -5.96 9.08 3.26
C ASP A 88 -6.73 7.82 2.82
N THR A 89 -6.48 7.35 1.60
CA THR A 89 -7.18 6.19 1.03
C THR A 89 -6.20 5.12 0.56
N LEU A 90 -6.59 3.86 0.74
CA LEU A 90 -5.86 2.70 0.26
C LEU A 90 -6.82 1.80 -0.53
N PRO A 91 -6.72 1.76 -1.86
CA PRO A 91 -7.51 0.86 -2.67
C PRO A 91 -6.96 -0.57 -2.58
N LEU A 92 -7.84 -1.55 -2.41
CA LEU A 92 -7.51 -2.97 -2.49
C LEU A 92 -8.33 -3.61 -3.62
N LEU A 93 -7.64 -4.23 -4.58
CA LEU A 93 -8.26 -5.08 -5.59
C LEU A 93 -8.49 -6.47 -4.99
N LEU A 94 -9.75 -6.85 -4.86
CA LEU A 94 -10.18 -8.18 -4.46
C LEU A 94 -10.51 -9.00 -5.69
N TYR A 95 -10.09 -10.26 -5.71
CA TYR A 95 -10.43 -11.18 -6.79
C TYR A 95 -10.58 -12.63 -6.32
N ARG A 96 -11.32 -13.42 -7.10
CA ARG A 96 -11.50 -14.88 -6.92
C ARG A 96 -11.25 -15.62 -8.23
N GLU A 97 -11.05 -16.94 -8.11
CA GLU A 97 -10.79 -17.82 -9.26
C GLU A 97 -11.99 -17.91 -10.22
N ASP A 98 -13.21 -17.64 -9.74
CA ASP A 98 -14.42 -17.58 -10.56
C ASP A 98 -14.49 -16.35 -11.47
N GLY A 99 -13.48 -15.47 -11.42
CA GLY A 99 -13.38 -14.24 -12.23
C GLY A 99 -13.98 -13.01 -11.54
N THR A 100 -14.66 -13.17 -10.40
CA THR A 100 -15.17 -12.03 -9.61
C THR A 100 -14.02 -11.14 -9.21
N ASN A 101 -14.13 -9.84 -9.47
CA ASN A 101 -13.21 -8.84 -8.97
C ASN A 101 -13.91 -7.50 -8.71
N PHE A 102 -13.42 -6.77 -7.71
CA PHE A 102 -13.88 -5.42 -7.38
C PHE A 102 -12.83 -4.72 -6.51
N ILE A 103 -12.95 -3.40 -6.37
CA ILE A 103 -12.08 -2.59 -5.53
C ILE A 103 -12.85 -2.18 -4.28
N ILE A 104 -12.21 -2.29 -3.12
CA ILE A 104 -12.65 -1.63 -1.88
C ILE A 104 -11.62 -0.56 -1.48
N TYR A 105 -12.06 0.40 -0.69
CA TYR A 105 -11.22 1.48 -0.17
C TYR A 105 -11.14 1.39 1.34
N LEU A 106 -9.93 1.41 1.88
CA LEU A 106 -9.69 1.67 3.29
C LEU A 106 -9.38 3.15 3.48
N THR A 107 -9.73 3.68 4.64
CA THR A 107 -9.44 5.07 5.02
C THR A 107 -8.50 5.13 6.22
N SER A 108 -7.73 6.21 6.29
CA SER A 108 -6.84 6.53 7.41
C SER A 108 -6.87 8.03 7.70
N ASN A 109 -6.79 8.37 8.99
CA ASN A 109 -6.67 9.74 9.48
C ASN A 109 -5.36 9.94 10.27
N ASP A 110 -4.39 9.02 10.13
CA ASP A 110 -3.16 9.00 10.92
C ASP A 110 -1.91 8.67 10.07
N TYR A 111 -1.90 9.15 8.82
CA TYR A 111 -0.84 8.92 7.83
C TYR A 111 -0.62 7.42 7.57
N GLY A 112 -1.73 6.69 7.41
CA GLY A 112 -1.76 5.26 7.12
C GLY A 112 -1.14 4.38 8.22
N LYS A 113 -1.11 4.86 9.47
CA LYS A 113 -0.67 4.02 10.60
C LYS A 113 -1.76 3.00 10.95
N THR A 114 -3.02 3.40 10.86
CA THR A 114 -4.20 2.54 10.97
C THR A 114 -5.07 2.71 9.72
N TRP A 115 -5.66 1.61 9.26
CA TRP A 115 -6.54 1.57 8.10
C TRP A 115 -7.86 0.93 8.49
N THR A 116 -8.97 1.58 8.11
CA THR A 116 -10.32 1.12 8.45
C THR A 116 -11.11 0.87 7.17
N TYR A 117 -11.83 -0.25 7.12
CA TYR A 117 -12.87 -0.47 6.12
C TYR A 117 -14.20 0.02 6.70
N ASP A 118 -14.86 0.94 6.00
CA ASP A 118 -16.23 1.36 6.27
C ASP A 118 -17.09 1.05 5.05
N GLU A 119 -18.13 0.24 5.24
CA GLU A 119 -19.03 -0.15 4.15
C GLU A 119 -19.80 1.03 3.57
N THR A 120 -20.07 2.05 4.39
CA THR A 120 -20.79 3.26 3.97
C THR A 120 -19.93 4.19 3.10
N SER A 121 -18.60 4.04 3.15
CA SER A 121 -17.66 4.88 2.41
C SER A 121 -17.23 4.27 1.07
N GLN A 122 -17.77 3.12 0.67
CA GLN A 122 -17.32 2.39 -0.52
C GLN A 122 -17.82 2.98 -1.84
N SER A 123 -18.78 3.92 -1.79
CA SER A 123 -19.32 4.61 -2.97
C SER A 123 -19.90 5.97 -2.59
N SER A 124 -19.39 7.04 -3.20
CA SER A 124 -20.12 8.26 -3.54
C SER A 124 -19.82 8.58 -5.00
#